data_AF-A0A852Z6Y7-F1
#
_entry.id   AF-A0A852Z6Y7-F1
#
_cell.length_a   1.000
_cell.length_b   1.000
_cell.length_c   1.000
_cell.angle_alpha   90.00
_cell.angle_beta   90.00
_cell.angle_gamma   90.00
#
_symmetry.space_group_name_H-M   'P 1'
#
loop_
_entity.id
_entity.type
_entity.pdbx_description
1 polymer ?
#
loop_
_entity_poly.entity_id
_entity_poly.type
_entity_poly.pdbx_seq_one_letter_code
_entity_poly.pdbx_strand_id
1 'polypeptide(L)'
;MSPITKASGTRRVVLARHARNRRLADALYLQAFAALSTSPGARAFYDRHRDRGATHHQALRTLANRLVGILHGCLTHGTSYNEATAWPTQEAIAA
;
A
#
# COMPACT_ATOMS: atom_id res chain seq x y z
N MET A 1 17.88 -6.78 12.75
CA MET A 1 17.05 -5.67 13.25
C MET A 1 16.85 -5.87 14.75
N SER A 2 17.34 -4.96 15.59
CA SER A 2 17.36 -5.19 17.06
C SER A 2 16.00 -4.84 17.71
N PRO A 3 15.46 -5.71 18.59
CA PRO A 3 14.20 -5.47 19.27
C PRO A 3 14.32 -4.32 20.29
N ILE A 4 13.21 -3.62 20.55
CA ILE A 4 13.13 -2.60 21.59
C ILE A 4 12.57 -3.25 22.85
N THR A 5 13.40 -3.37 23.87
CA THR A 5 12.94 -3.77 25.21
C THR A 5 12.46 -2.53 25.95
N LYS A 6 11.16 -2.48 26.29
CA LYS A 6 10.61 -1.51 27.24
C LYS A 6 10.38 -2.21 28.57
N ALA A 7 10.96 -1.68 29.65
CA ALA A 7 10.70 -2.15 31.01
C ALA A 7 10.27 -0.97 31.89
N SER A 8 9.28 -1.18 32.74
CA SER A 8 8.87 -0.25 33.79
C SER A 8 8.54 -1.08 35.02
N GLY A 9 9.38 -1.00 36.05
CA GLY A 9 9.21 -1.57 37.40
C GLY A 9 8.69 -3.02 37.49
N THR A 10 7.42 -3.21 37.15
CA THR A 10 6.64 -4.45 37.21
C THR A 10 6.44 -5.15 35.86
N ARG A 11 6.78 -4.52 34.72
CA ARG A 11 6.49 -5.06 33.37
C ARG A 11 7.69 -4.95 32.44
N ARG A 12 7.86 -5.97 31.59
CA ARG A 12 8.87 -6.03 30.52
C ARG A 12 8.19 -6.48 29.22
N VAL A 13 8.32 -5.68 28.16
CA VAL A 13 7.79 -5.97 26.83
C VAL A 13 8.90 -5.85 25.81
N VAL A 14 9.04 -6.86 24.95
CA VAL A 14 9.97 -6.88 23.82
C VAL A 14 9.16 -6.57 22.56
N LEU A 15 9.38 -5.40 21.98
CA LEU A 15 8.70 -4.93 20.79
C LEU A 15 9.61 -5.10 19.58
N ALA A 16 9.08 -5.69 18.50
CA ALA A 16 9.75 -5.61 17.21
C ALA A 16 9.85 -4.13 16.80
N ARG A 17 11.05 -3.65 16.49
CA ARG A 17 11.25 -2.30 15.97
C ARG A 17 10.74 -2.29 14.53
N HIS A 18 9.54 -1.79 14.25
CA HIS A 18 9.17 -1.45 12.88
C HIS A 18 9.70 -0.04 12.56
N ALA A 19 10.94 0.04 12.08
CA ALA A 19 11.46 1.28 11.52
C ALA A 19 10.82 1.49 10.13
N ARG A 20 9.64 2.14 10.09
CA ARG A 20 9.06 2.68 8.86
C ARG A 20 9.20 4.20 8.89
N ASN A 21 9.51 4.82 7.75
CA ASN A 21 9.41 6.27 7.62
C ASN A 21 7.93 6.65 7.74
N ARG A 22 7.55 7.25 8.88
CA ARG A 22 6.15 7.59 9.19
C ARG A 22 5.59 8.59 8.19
N ARG A 23 6.37 9.62 7.84
CA ARG A 23 5.96 10.66 6.87
C ARG A 23 5.64 10.05 5.50
N LEU A 24 6.53 9.20 5.00
CA LEU A 24 6.31 8.52 3.73
C LEU A 24 5.06 7.64 3.80
N ALA A 25 4.92 6.86 4.85
CA ALA A 25 3.82 5.93 4.95
C ALA A 25 2.46 6.62 5.16
N ASP A 26 2.43 7.79 5.81
CA ASP A 26 1.22 8.62 5.93
C ASP A 26 0.87 9.27 4.59
N ALA A 27 1.87 9.76 3.84
CA ALA A 27 1.67 10.29 2.49
C ALA A 27 1.12 9.23 1.53
N LEU A 28 1.69 8.02 1.54
CA LEU A 28 1.22 6.90 0.73
C LEU A 28 -0.19 6.44 1.12
N TYR A 29 -0.52 6.50 2.41
CA TYR A 29 -1.87 6.21 2.88
C TYR A 29 -2.89 7.21 2.32
N LEU A 30 -2.58 8.52 2.40
CA LEU A 30 -3.45 9.56 1.84
C LEU A 30 -3.56 9.47 0.32
N GLN A 31 -2.46 9.16 -0.37
CA GLN A 31 -2.47 8.89 -1.81
C GLN A 31 -3.41 7.73 -2.16
N ALA A 32 -3.29 6.60 -1.46
CA ALA A 32 -4.15 5.44 -1.69
C ALA A 32 -5.63 5.75 -1.40
N PHE A 33 -5.91 6.55 -0.36
CA PHE A 33 -7.27 6.99 -0.06
C PHE A 33 -7.85 7.88 -1.16
N ALA A 34 -7.09 8.88 -1.63
CA ALA A 34 -7.51 9.75 -2.73
C ALA A 34 -7.71 8.99 -4.05
N ALA A 35 -6.88 7.98 -4.32
CA ALA A 35 -6.97 7.16 -5.52
C ALA A 35 -8.28 6.38 -5.64
N LEU A 36 -8.99 6.12 -4.52
CA LEU A 36 -10.29 5.44 -4.55
C LEU A 36 -11.36 6.24 -5.32
N SER A 37 -11.23 7.56 -5.39
CA SER A 37 -12.19 8.43 -6.08
C SER A 37 -11.83 8.72 -7.53
N THR A 38 -10.55 8.56 -7.90
CA THR A 38 -10.03 8.97 -9.21
C THR A 38 -9.65 7.82 -10.13
N SER A 39 -9.33 6.65 -9.57
CA SER A 39 -8.89 5.47 -10.32
C SER A 39 -9.88 4.31 -10.14
N PRO A 40 -10.62 3.92 -11.20
CA PRO A 40 -11.46 2.73 -11.17
C PRO A 40 -10.66 1.46 -10.87
N GLY A 41 -9.43 1.35 -11.35
CA GLY A 41 -8.56 0.19 -11.09
C GLY A 41 -8.14 0.09 -9.62
N ALA A 42 -7.78 1.22 -9.01
CA ALA A 42 -7.48 1.29 -7.58
C ALA A 42 -8.71 0.93 -6.72
N ARG A 43 -9.90 1.41 -7.11
CA ARG A 43 -11.16 1.09 -6.43
C ARG A 43 -11.46 -0.41 -6.49
N ALA A 44 -11.41 -1.01 -7.68
CA ALA A 44 -11.64 -2.44 -7.84
C ALA A 44 -10.62 -3.28 -7.05
N PHE A 45 -9.35 -2.88 -7.00
CA PHE A 45 -8.33 -3.55 -6.19
C PHE A 45 -8.64 -3.48 -4.69
N TYR A 46 -9.03 -2.30 -4.21
CA TYR A 46 -9.44 -2.09 -2.82
C TYR A 46 -10.67 -2.92 -2.43
N ASP A 47 -11.68 -2.97 -3.31
CA ASP A 47 -12.91 -3.73 -3.07
C ASP A 47 -12.64 -5.23 -2.99
N ARG A 48 -11.83 -5.77 -3.90
CA ARG A 48 -11.40 -7.18 -3.80
C ARG A 48 -10.71 -7.52 -2.48
N HIS A 49 -10.05 -6.56 -1.83
CA HIS A 49 -9.49 -6.78 -0.50
C HIS A 49 -10.51 -6.63 0.61
N ARG A 50 -11.46 -5.69 0.49
CA ARG A 50 -12.60 -5.56 1.40
C ARG A 50 -13.46 -6.82 1.42
N ASP A 51 -13.76 -7.37 0.26
CA ASP A 51 -14.59 -8.57 0.09
C ASP A 51 -13.93 -9.82 0.69
N ARG A 52 -12.59 -9.86 0.70
CA ARG A 52 -11.81 -10.90 1.38
C ARG A 52 -11.71 -10.71 2.90
N GLY A 53 -12.41 -9.73 3.47
CA GLY A 53 -12.45 -9.47 4.90
C GLY A 53 -11.31 -8.62 5.46
N ALA A 54 -10.43 -8.04 4.62
CA ALA A 54 -9.41 -7.11 5.11
C ALA A 54 -10.09 -5.91 5.77
N THR A 55 -9.51 -5.27 6.79
CA THR A 55 -10.03 -3.98 7.32
C THR A 55 -9.75 -2.82 6.37
N HIS A 56 -10.40 -1.67 6.56
CA HIS A 56 -10.20 -0.49 5.69
C HIS A 56 -8.72 -0.10 5.58
N HIS A 57 -8.04 -0.01 6.73
CA HIS A 57 -6.62 0.31 6.79
C HIS A 57 -5.73 -0.77 6.18
N GLN A 58 -6.09 -2.05 6.31
CA GLN A 58 -5.36 -3.14 5.66
C GLN A 58 -5.48 -3.04 4.14
N ALA A 59 -6.69 -2.84 3.62
CA ALA A 59 -6.93 -2.69 2.19
C ALA A 59 -6.20 -1.47 1.61
N LEU A 60 -6.27 -0.31 2.29
CA LEU A 60 -5.52 0.88 1.87
C LEU A 60 -4.00 0.70 1.93
N ARG A 61 -3.48 -0.02 2.92
CA ARG A 61 -2.04 -0.29 3.00
C ARG A 61 -1.58 -1.18 1.84
N THR A 62 -2.38 -2.19 1.48
CA THR A 62 -2.07 -3.04 0.33
C THR A 62 -2.17 -2.26 -0.98
N LEU A 63 -3.17 -1.39 -1.12
CA LEU A 63 -3.31 -0.50 -2.27
C LEU A 63 -2.12 0.46 -2.38
N ALA A 64 -1.72 1.09 -1.28
CA ALA A 64 -0.55 1.98 -1.23
C ALA A 64 0.73 1.27 -1.69
N ASN A 65 0.97 0.04 -1.23
CA ASN A 65 2.11 -0.76 -1.67
C ASN A 65 2.07 -1.04 -3.18
N ARG A 66 0.89 -1.34 -3.73
CA ARG A 66 0.71 -1.54 -5.18
C ARG A 66 1.01 -0.28 -5.98
N LEU A 67 0.51 0.88 -5.51
CA LEU A 67 0.75 2.18 -6.14
C LEU A 67 2.23 2.56 -6.15
N VAL A 68 2.98 2.25 -5.08
CA VAL A 68 4.44 2.45 -5.05
C VAL A 68 5.13 1.64 -6.13
N GLY A 69 4.72 0.38 -6.34
CA GLY A 69 5.26 -0.46 -7.41
C GLY A 69 5.01 0.12 -8.81
N ILE A 70 3.80 0.64 -9.05
CA ILE A 70 3.45 1.29 -10.32
C ILE A 70 4.27 2.57 -10.53
N LEU A 71 4.35 3.43 -9.50
CA LEU A 71 5.14 4.66 -9.54
C LEU A 71 6.62 4.36 -9.81
N HIS A 72 7.18 3.36 -9.12
CA HIS A 72 8.55 2.92 -9.34
C HIS A 72 8.74 2.49 -10.80
N GLY A 73 7.83 1.67 -11.35
CA GLY A 73 7.87 1.28 -12.76
C GLY A 73 7.87 2.48 -13.70
N CYS A 74 7.01 3.47 -13.47
CA CYS A 74 6.94 4.70 -14.26
C CYS A 74 8.26 5.48 -14.21
N LEU A 75 8.83 5.65 -13.01
CA LEU A 75 10.09 6.38 -12.82
C LEU A 75 11.29 5.64 -13.43
N THR A 76 11.36 4.32 -13.29
CA THR A 76 12.45 3.50 -13.85
C THR A 76 12.49 3.56 -15.37
N HIS A 77 11.32 3.56 -16.04
CA HIS A 77 11.23 3.55 -17.49
C HIS A 77 11.03 4.94 -18.11
N GLY A 78 10.93 5.99 -17.29
CA GLY A 78 10.65 7.35 -17.74
C GLY A 78 9.28 7.50 -18.41
N THR A 79 8.32 6.64 -18.08
CA THR A 79 6.98 6.63 -18.70
C THR A 79 5.97 7.34 -17.82
N SER A 80 5.07 8.11 -18.43
CA SER A 80 3.92 8.69 -17.74
C SER A 80 2.95 7.60 -17.26
N TYR A 81 2.23 7.90 -16.17
CA TYR A 81 1.19 7.02 -15.66
C TYR A 81 0.09 6.79 -16.71
N ASN A 82 -0.27 5.54 -16.93
CA ASN A 82 -1.39 5.12 -17.76
C ASN A 82 -2.26 4.13 -16.97
N GLU A 83 -3.55 4.45 -16.82
CA GLU A 83 -4.50 3.66 -16.03
C GLU A 83 -4.63 2.21 -16.53
N ALA A 84 -4.67 1.99 -17.85
CA ALA A 84 -4.83 0.67 -18.44
C ALA A 84 -3.59 -0.22 -18.20
N THR A 85 -2.40 0.37 -18.24
CA THR A 85 -1.14 -0.32 -17.95
C THR A 85 -0.96 -0.55 -16.44
N ALA A 86 -1.38 0.41 -15.61
CA ALA A 86 -1.30 0.33 -14.16
C ALA A 86 -2.22 -0.75 -13.57
N TRP A 87 -3.40 -0.90 -14.17
CA TRP A 87 -4.46 -1.82 -13.75
C TRP A 87 -4.92 -2.70 -14.91
N PRO A 88 -4.09 -3.67 -15.34
CA PRO A 88 -4.46 -4.52 -16.46
C PRO A 88 -5.69 -5.35 -16.10
N THR A 89 -6.69 -5.31 -16.97
CA THR A 89 -7.82 -6.24 -16.94
C THR A 89 -7.32 -7.65 -17.24
N GLN A 90 -7.98 -8.67 -16.69
CA GLN A 90 -7.57 -10.07 -16.87
C GLN A 90 -7.45 -10.50 -18.34
N GLU A 91 -8.23 -9.90 -19.23
CA GLU A 91 -8.15 -10.08 -20.69
C GLU A 91 -6.82 -9.59 -21.28
N ALA A 92 -6.27 -8.49 -20.76
CA ALA A 92 -4.99 -7.92 -21.20
C ALA A 92 -3.76 -8.69 -20.68
N ILE A 93 -3.94 -9.58 -19.70
CA ILE A 93 -2.87 -10.42 -19.12
C ILE A 93 -2.76 -11.77 -19.85
N ALA A 94 -3.84 -12.20 -20.50
CA ALA A 94 -3.93 -13.48 -21.21
C ALA A 94 -3.55 -13.39 -22.71
N ALA A 95 -3.30 -12.18 -23.22
CA ALA A 95 -2.83 -11.90 -24.58
C ALA A 95 -1.31 -11.70 -24.60
#